data_AF-A0A9E2LH10-F1
#
_entry.id   AF-A0A9E2LH10-F1
#
_cell.length_a   1.000
_cell.length_b   1.000
_cell.length_c   1.000
_cell.angle_alpha   90.00
_cell.angle_beta   90.00
_cell.angle_gamma   90.00
#
_symmetry.space_group_name_H-M   'P 1'
#
loop_
_entity.id
_entity.type
_entity.pdbx_description
1 polymer ?
#
loop_
_entity_poly.entity_id
_entity_poly.type
_entity_poly.pdbx_seq_one_letter_code
_entity_poly.pdbx_strand_id
1 'polypeptide(L)'
;DATCPAGYNTADGNADGHVDRFVQILPGSPVCWRIHVKQNVAVHAAETPQMFKATVEVYGTGAALLDSREVFFLVPPEFEGPGGPG
;
A
#
# COMPACT_ATOMS: atom_id res chain seq x y z
N ASP A 1 -2.37 18.02 4.46
CA ASP A 1 -3.66 17.63 5.02
C ASP A 1 -4.77 17.74 3.98
N ALA A 2 -5.00 16.67 3.24
CA ALA A 2 -6.22 16.55 2.43
C ALA A 2 -7.26 15.85 3.30
N THR A 3 -8.32 16.57 3.67
CA THR A 3 -9.49 15.97 4.33
C THR A 3 -10.07 14.89 3.43
N CYS A 4 -10.01 13.64 3.90
CA CYS A 4 -10.60 12.54 3.17
C CYS A 4 -12.11 12.73 3.04
N PRO A 5 -12.67 12.64 1.81
CA PRO A 5 -14.11 12.69 1.61
C PRO A 5 -14.77 11.56 2.40
N ALA A 6 -15.76 11.91 3.22
CA ALA A 6 -16.52 10.95 4.02
C ALA A 6 -17.86 10.61 3.35
N GLY A 7 -18.49 9.51 3.76
CA GLY A 7 -19.87 9.18 3.39
C GLY A 7 -20.04 8.31 2.14
N TYR A 8 -18.96 7.83 1.53
CA TYR A 8 -19.08 6.81 0.48
C TYR A 8 -19.46 5.46 1.06
N ASN A 9 -20.33 4.74 0.34
CA ASN A 9 -20.58 3.34 0.60
C ASN A 9 -19.34 2.52 0.21
N THR A 10 -18.88 1.67 1.12
CA THR A 10 -17.73 0.78 0.90
C THR A 10 -18.13 -0.67 1.11
N ALA A 11 -17.37 -1.58 0.53
CA ALA A 11 -17.52 -3.01 0.68
C ALA A 11 -16.15 -3.67 0.77
N ASP A 12 -16.08 -4.77 1.50
CA ASP A 12 -14.98 -5.71 1.42
C ASP A 12 -15.25 -6.64 0.22
N GLY A 13 -14.50 -6.44 -0.85
CA GLY A 13 -14.67 -7.15 -2.12
C GLY A 13 -14.03 -8.54 -2.12
N ASN A 14 -13.09 -8.81 -1.22
CA ASN A 14 -12.31 -10.04 -1.19
C ASN A 14 -12.55 -10.90 0.08
N ALA A 15 -13.36 -10.39 1.02
CA ALA A 15 -13.74 -10.98 2.29
C ALA A 15 -12.58 -11.20 3.29
N ASP A 16 -11.55 -10.34 3.27
CA ASP A 16 -10.41 -10.39 4.21
C ASP A 16 -10.62 -9.59 5.50
N GLY A 17 -11.77 -8.93 5.66
CA GLY A 17 -12.13 -8.10 6.80
C GLY A 17 -11.77 -6.61 6.63
N HIS A 18 -11.20 -6.22 5.50
CA HIS A 18 -10.88 -4.83 5.16
C HIS A 18 -11.71 -4.34 3.96
N VAL A 19 -12.26 -3.13 4.08
CA VAL A 19 -13.00 -2.53 2.95
C VAL A 19 -12.03 -2.05 1.88
N ASP A 20 -12.11 -2.63 0.69
CA ASP A 20 -11.20 -2.38 -0.45
C ASP A 20 -11.93 -1.92 -1.72
N ARG A 21 -13.26 -1.78 -1.66
CA ARG A 21 -14.09 -1.34 -2.79
C ARG A 21 -15.01 -0.19 -2.40
N PHE A 22 -15.05 0.84 -3.26
CA PHE A 22 -16.06 1.90 -3.21
C PHE A 22 -17.25 1.57 -4.11
N VAL A 23 -18.46 1.85 -3.66
CA VAL A 23 -19.70 1.54 -4.39
C VAL A 23 -20.29 2.81 -5.00
N GLN A 24 -20.56 2.78 -6.31
CA GLN A 24 -21.26 3.84 -7.06
C GLN A 24 -20.62 5.23 -6.96
N ILE A 25 -19.31 5.31 -7.10
CA ILE A 25 -18.59 6.60 -7.15
C ILE A 25 -18.79 7.28 -8.50
N LEU A 26 -19.20 8.55 -8.48
CA LEU A 26 -19.32 9.36 -9.69
C LEU A 26 -17.94 9.74 -10.23
N PRO A 27 -17.73 9.76 -11.56
CA PRO A 27 -16.48 10.22 -12.16
C PRO A 27 -16.05 11.61 -11.65
N GLY A 28 -14.76 11.78 -11.39
CA GLY A 28 -14.19 13.03 -10.87
C GLY A 28 -14.29 13.21 -9.34
N SER A 29 -14.96 12.29 -8.64
CA SER A 29 -15.03 12.32 -7.17
C SER A 29 -13.72 11.80 -6.55
N PRO A 30 -13.06 12.57 -5.66
CA PRO A 30 -11.89 12.08 -4.96
C PRO A 30 -12.26 10.97 -3.97
N VAL A 31 -11.35 10.03 -3.76
CA VAL A 31 -11.47 8.94 -2.78
C VAL A 31 -10.20 8.84 -1.94
N CYS A 32 -10.32 8.28 -0.74
CA CYS A 32 -9.19 7.97 0.13
C CYS A 32 -9.18 6.50 0.47
N TRP A 33 -8.05 5.82 0.28
CA TRP A 33 -7.85 4.45 0.72
C TRP A 33 -6.84 4.36 1.85
N ARG A 34 -6.88 3.23 2.56
CA ARG A 34 -5.83 2.79 3.47
C ARG A 34 -5.38 1.41 3.05
N ILE A 35 -4.08 1.24 2.88
CA ILE A 35 -3.49 -0.06 2.56
C ILE A 35 -3.23 -0.79 3.88
N HIS A 36 -3.80 -1.97 4.02
CA HIS A 36 -3.54 -2.88 5.13
C HIS A 36 -2.58 -3.97 4.63
N VAL A 37 -1.34 -3.94 5.08
CA VAL A 37 -0.33 -4.92 4.66
C VAL A 37 -0.48 -6.18 5.48
N LYS A 38 -0.74 -7.31 4.81
CA LYS A 38 -0.65 -8.65 5.42
C LYS A 38 0.82 -9.07 5.46
N GLN A 39 1.53 -8.75 6.54
CA GLN A 39 2.92 -9.21 6.71
C GLN A 39 2.94 -10.74 6.74
N ASN A 40 3.72 -11.35 5.84
CA ASN A 40 3.91 -12.80 5.82
C ASN A 40 5.35 -13.20 6.17
N VAL A 41 6.35 -12.34 5.87
CA VAL A 41 7.77 -12.56 6.19
C VAL A 41 8.43 -11.19 6.37
N ALA A 42 9.19 -11.00 7.44
CA ALA A 42 10.07 -9.82 7.59
C ALA A 42 11.33 -10.03 6.75
N VAL A 43 11.73 -9.02 5.98
CA VAL A 43 13.01 -9.04 5.26
C VAL A 43 14.07 -8.42 6.16
N HIS A 44 15.06 -9.22 6.56
CA HIS A 44 16.21 -8.70 7.31
C HIS A 44 17.07 -7.78 6.45
N ALA A 45 17.73 -6.82 7.09
CA ALA A 45 18.74 -6.00 6.43
C ALA A 45 19.88 -6.89 5.90
N ALA A 46 20.53 -6.41 4.84
CA ALA A 46 21.69 -7.06 4.24
C ALA A 46 22.89 -6.10 4.30
N GLU A 47 24.08 -6.56 3.92
CA GLU A 47 25.27 -5.71 3.83
C GLU A 47 25.14 -4.62 2.76
N THR A 48 24.21 -4.80 1.82
CA THR A 48 23.87 -3.83 0.79
C THR A 48 22.42 -3.34 0.95
N PRO A 49 22.14 -2.07 0.59
CA PRO A 49 20.77 -1.55 0.60
C PRO A 49 19.87 -2.40 -0.30
N GLN A 50 18.68 -2.75 0.20
CA GLN A 50 17.67 -3.46 -0.56
C GLN A 50 16.52 -2.51 -0.91
N MET A 51 16.13 -2.48 -2.19
CA MET A 51 15.03 -1.63 -2.69
C MET A 51 13.93 -2.51 -3.26
N PHE A 52 12.71 -2.35 -2.73
CA PHE A 52 11.51 -3.07 -3.19
C PHE A 52 10.57 -2.10 -3.88
N LYS A 53 9.89 -2.58 -4.92
CA LYS A 53 8.86 -1.83 -5.64
C LYS A 53 7.52 -2.54 -5.53
N ALA A 54 6.48 -1.78 -5.18
CA ALA A 54 5.09 -2.21 -5.31
C ALA A 54 4.36 -1.29 -6.29
N THR A 55 3.43 -1.85 -7.04
CA THR A 55 2.50 -1.09 -7.88
C THR A 55 1.13 -1.12 -7.22
N VAL A 56 0.54 0.05 -7.03
CA VAL A 56 -0.84 0.22 -6.54
C VAL A 56 -1.69 0.63 -7.72
N GLU A 57 -2.68 -0.17 -8.05
CA GLU A 57 -3.58 0.06 -9.18
C GLU A 57 -5.02 0.18 -8.69
N VAL A 58 -5.76 1.09 -9.31
CA VAL A 58 -7.16 1.34 -8.99
C VAL A 58 -7.99 0.97 -10.20
N TYR A 59 -8.93 0.05 -10.00
CA TYR A 59 -9.81 -0.41 -11.06
C TYR A 59 -11.23 0.09 -10.85
N GLY A 60 -11.83 0.59 -11.92
CA GLY A 60 -13.25 0.90 -12.01
C GLY A 60 -14.08 -0.29 -12.48
N THR A 61 -15.39 -0.09 -12.56
CA THR A 61 -16.31 -1.09 -13.12
C THR A 61 -15.89 -1.47 -14.55
N GLY A 62 -15.94 -2.77 -14.86
CA GLY A 62 -15.50 -3.29 -16.16
C GLY A 62 -13.97 -3.43 -16.29
N ALA A 63 -13.23 -3.45 -15.17
CA ALA A 63 -11.77 -3.60 -15.13
C ALA A 63 -10.99 -2.46 -15.82
N ALA A 64 -11.60 -1.27 -15.93
CA ALA A 64 -10.89 -0.09 -16.42
C ALA A 64 -9.85 0.37 -15.38
N LEU A 65 -8.59 0.49 -15.77
CA LEU A 65 -7.55 1.08 -14.92
C LEU A 65 -7.77 2.60 -14.80
N LEU A 66 -7.96 3.09 -13.58
CA LEU A 66 -8.25 4.49 -13.27
C LEU A 66 -7.03 5.26 -12.75
N ASP A 67 -6.17 4.60 -11.98
CA ASP A 67 -4.91 5.17 -11.48
C ASP A 67 -3.89 4.05 -11.28
N SER A 68 -2.60 4.39 -11.39
CA SER A 68 -1.50 3.49 -11.08
C SER A 68 -0.35 4.28 -10.45
N ARG A 69 0.20 3.76 -9.36
CA ARG A 69 1.27 4.39 -8.59
C ARG A 69 2.36 3.38 -8.26
N GLU A 70 3.61 3.77 -8.45
CA GLU A 70 4.75 3.02 -7.94
C GLU A 70 5.10 3.50 -6.52
N VAL A 71 5.25 2.54 -5.61
CA VAL A 71 5.68 2.76 -4.23
C VAL A 71 6.99 2.02 -4.03
N PHE A 72 7.98 2.72 -3.49
CA PHE A 72 9.30 2.16 -3.22
C PHE A 72 9.52 2.03 -1.72
N PHE A 73 10.06 0.88 -1.31
CA PHE A 73 10.49 0.61 0.06
C PHE A 73 12.00 0.43 0.06
N LEU A 74 12.69 1.21 0.90
CA LEU A 74 14.12 1.09 1.11
C LEU A 74 14.37 0.40 2.45
N VAL A 75 15.04 -0.74 2.43
CA VAL A 75 15.60 -1.38 3.63
C VAL A 75 17.06 -0.95 3.72
N PRO A 76 17.45 -0.18 4.75
CA PRO A 76 18.84 0.22 4.95
C PRO A 76 19.75 -1.00 5.15
N PRO A 77 21.05 -0.89 4.82
CA PRO A 77 22.00 -1.92 5.14
C PRO A 77 22.28 -1.96 6.65
N GLU A 78 22.58 -3.15 7.17
CA GLU A 78 23.15 -3.32 8.50
C GLU A 78 24.64 -3.63 8.37
N PHE A 79 25.45 -2.90 9.14
CA PHE A 79 26.87 -3.16 9.30
C PHE A 79 27.14 -3.45 10.78
N GLU A 80 27.97 -4.45 11.10
CA GLU A 80 28.54 -4.54 12.44
C GLU A 80 29.41 -3.29 12.67
N GLY A 81 28.97 -2.40 13.57
CA GLY A 81 29.82 -1.30 14.01
C GLY A 81 31.06 -1.82 14.74
N PRO A 82 32.09 -0.98 14.99
CA PRO A 82 33.35 -1.39 15.63
C PRO A 82 33.22 -1.81 17.11
N GLY A 83 32.03 -2.16 17.60
CA GLY A 83 31.77 -2.64 18.95
C GLY A 83 30.80 -3.81 18.94
N GLY A 84 31.23 -4.96 18.41
CA GLY A 84 30.49 -6.24 18.45
C GLY A 84 30.07 -6.66 19.87
N PRO A 85 29.33 -7.78 20.02
CA PRO A 85 28.55 -8.08 21.22
C PRO A 85 29.44 -8.16 22.47
N GLY A 86 29.08 -7.34 23.47
CA GLY A 86 29.51 -7.52 24.87
C GLY A 86 28.61 -8.50 25.59
#